data_AF-A0A7C9ENE6-F1
#
_entry.id   AF-A0A7C9ENE6-F1
#
_cell.length_a   1.000
_cell.length_b   1.000
_cell.length_c   1.000
_cell.angle_alpha   90.00
_cell.angle_beta   90.00
_cell.angle_gamma   90.00
#
_symmetry.space_group_name_H-M   'P 1'
#
loop_
_entity.id
_entity.type
_entity.pdbx_description
1 polymer ?
#
loop_
_entity_poly.entity_id
_entity_poly.type
_entity_poly.pdbx_seq_one_letter_code
_entity_poly.pdbx_strand_id
1 'polypeptide(L)'
;RLPYDDKTLLFKHFGPSLFYDSLYNGKELAEEPNRNYFSLVWAIPKYMNAWWELIRGFILPYVIWGPDYKEGWCQRAFRVIGLLIPGLSAHGPQDYDNLT
;
A
#
# COMPACT_ATOMS: atom_id res chain seq x y z
N ARG A 1 -2.72 -2.53 -9.42
CA ARG A 1 -2.98 -2.76 -10.87
C ARG A 1 -2.28 -4.06 -11.27
N LEU A 2 -2.71 -4.73 -12.35
CA LEU A 2 -1.83 -5.69 -13.01
C LEU A 2 -0.72 -4.87 -13.70
N PRO A 3 0.57 -5.15 -13.45
CA PRO A 3 1.67 -4.33 -13.97
C PRO A 3 1.82 -4.39 -15.49
N TYR A 4 1.09 -5.28 -16.15
CA TYR A 4 1.13 -5.44 -17.60
C TYR A 4 -0.26 -5.14 -18.18
N ASP A 5 -0.39 -3.96 -18.78
CA ASP A 5 -1.41 -3.71 -19.80
C ASP A 5 -0.93 -4.45 -21.07
N ASP A 6 -0.89 -5.78 -20.99
CA ASP A 6 -0.43 -6.63 -22.07
C ASP A 6 -1.58 -6.81 -23.06
N LYS A 7 -1.31 -6.58 -24.34
CA LYS A 7 -2.26 -6.79 -25.43
C LYS A 7 -2.77 -8.23 -25.47
N THR A 8 -2.04 -9.17 -24.87
CA THR A 8 -2.42 -10.59 -24.75
C THR A 8 -3.48 -10.86 -23.68
N LEU A 9 -3.62 -10.00 -22.66
CA LEU A 9 -4.49 -10.26 -21.51
C LEU A 9 -5.95 -9.81 -21.71
N LEU A 10 -6.30 -9.14 -22.81
CA LEU A 10 -7.66 -8.68 -23.19
C LEU A 10 -8.41 -7.83 -22.14
N PHE A 11 -7.87 -7.65 -20.95
CA PHE A 11 -8.42 -6.84 -19.87
C PHE A 11 -7.72 -5.49 -19.87
N LYS A 12 -8.47 -4.45 -20.24
CA LYS A 12 -8.06 -3.06 -20.03
C LYS A 12 -8.64 -2.58 -18.72
N HIS A 13 -7.79 -2.05 -17.85
CA HIS A 13 -8.26 -1.48 -16.59
C HIS A 13 -9.17 -0.27 -16.86
N PHE A 14 -10.35 -0.24 -16.25
CA PHE A 14 -11.30 0.87 -16.35
C PHE A 14 -11.51 1.50 -14.96
N GLY A 15 -11.24 2.80 -14.85
CA GLY A 15 -11.36 3.57 -13.60
C GLY A 15 -10.05 4.26 -13.18
N PRO A 16 -10.13 5.34 -12.36
CA PRO A 16 -8.97 6.02 -11.82
C PRO A 16 -8.22 5.10 -10.84
N SER A 17 -6.90 5.20 -10.79
CA SER A 17 -6.13 4.53 -9.75
C SER A 17 -6.01 5.40 -8.53
N LEU A 18 -6.57 4.92 -7.43
CA LEU A 18 -6.45 5.52 -6.11
C LEU A 18 -5.10 5.11 -5.52
N PHE A 19 -4.30 6.12 -5.23
CA PHE A 19 -3.09 5.99 -4.45
C PHE A 19 -3.30 6.69 -3.12
N TYR A 20 -2.63 6.21 -2.09
CA TYR A 20 -2.59 6.86 -0.81
C TYR A 20 -1.14 6.94 -0.36
N ASP A 21 -0.81 8.00 0.35
CA ASP A 21 0.47 8.07 1.05
C ASP A 21 0.38 7.37 2.41
N SER A 22 1.49 7.30 3.14
CA SER A 22 1.54 6.65 4.45
C SER A 22 0.77 7.39 5.55
N LEU A 23 0.02 8.44 5.23
CA LEU A 23 -0.95 9.10 6.10
C LEU A 23 -2.39 8.97 5.57
N TYR A 24 -2.61 8.09 4.58
CA TYR A 24 -3.86 7.89 3.88
C TYR A 24 -4.42 9.13 3.18
N ASN A 25 -3.55 10.06 2.76
CA ASN A 25 -4.00 11.13 1.86
C ASN A 25 -4.19 10.54 0.45
N GLY A 26 -5.44 10.44 0.02
CA GLY A 26 -5.81 9.96 -1.31
C GLY A 26 -5.30 10.87 -2.44
N LYS A 27 -4.76 10.25 -3.49
CA LYS A 27 -4.38 10.88 -4.75
C LYS A 27 -4.85 10.03 -5.91
N GLU A 28 -5.54 10.64 -6.86
CA GLU A 28 -5.82 10.01 -8.15
C GLU A 28 -4.59 10.17 -9.05
N LEU A 29 -3.95 9.06 -9.42
CA LEU A 29 -2.85 9.07 -10.37
C LEU A 29 -3.21 8.22 -11.59
N ALA A 30 -2.92 8.77 -12.77
CA ALA A 30 -3.14 8.07 -14.04
C ALA A 30 -2.26 6.82 -14.18
N GLU A 31 -1.07 6.80 -13.55
CA GLU A 31 -0.07 5.74 -13.70
C GLU A 31 0.64 5.41 -12.38
N GLU A 32 1.06 4.15 -12.20
CA GLU A 32 1.89 3.77 -11.05
C GLU A 32 3.23 4.53 -11.09
N PRO A 33 3.63 5.23 -10.01
CA PRO A 33 4.83 6.05 -10.02
C PRO A 33 6.14 5.25 -10.19
N ASN A 34 6.09 3.92 -10.06
CA ASN A 34 7.26 3.07 -10.22
C ASN A 34 6.99 1.87 -11.14
N ARG A 35 7.28 2.03 -12.44
CA ARG A 35 7.25 0.91 -13.41
C ARG A 35 8.31 -0.16 -13.13
N ASN A 36 9.35 0.11 -12.32
CA ASN A 36 10.50 -0.76 -12.16
C ASN A 36 10.48 -1.49 -10.79
N TYR A 37 9.52 -2.40 -10.66
CA TYR A 37 9.20 -3.11 -9.41
C TYR A 37 10.39 -3.90 -8.81
N PHE A 38 11.32 -4.38 -9.65
CA PHE A 38 12.40 -5.29 -9.26
C PHE A 38 13.79 -4.64 -9.16
N SER A 39 13.92 -3.32 -9.27
CA SER A 39 15.24 -2.69 -9.13
C SER A 39 15.74 -2.79 -7.68
N LEU A 40 16.97 -3.29 -7.49
CA LEU A 40 17.61 -3.43 -6.17
C LEU A 40 17.72 -2.10 -5.42
N VAL A 41 17.94 -1.00 -6.15
CA VAL A 41 18.02 0.36 -5.60
C VAL A 41 16.67 0.78 -4.98
N TRP A 42 15.56 0.25 -5.51
CA TRP A 42 14.21 0.50 -4.97
C TRP A 42 13.84 -0.46 -3.83
N ALA A 43 14.67 -1.47 -3.52
CA ALA A 43 14.38 -2.39 -2.41
C ALA A 43 14.50 -1.69 -1.05
N ILE A 44 15.56 -0.89 -0.85
CA ILE A 44 15.82 -0.14 0.39
C ILE A 44 14.63 0.74 0.80
N PRO A 45 14.13 1.66 -0.06
CA PRO A 45 12.98 2.48 0.30
C PRO A 45 11.70 1.65 0.55
N LYS A 46 11.52 0.50 -0.12
CA LYS A 46 10.38 -0.39 0.14
C LYS A 46 10.45 -1.05 1.52
N TYR A 47 11.64 -1.44 1.98
CA TYR A 47 11.80 -1.96 3.35
C TYR A 47 11.58 -0.87 4.39
N MET A 48 12.13 0.34 4.17
CA MET A 48 11.85 1.49 5.05
C MET A 48 10.35 1.77 5.13
N ASN A 49 9.65 1.72 3.98
CA ASN A 49 8.20 1.88 3.95
C ASN A 49 7.49 0.76 4.71
N ALA A 50 7.86 -0.51 4.52
CA ALA A 50 7.25 -1.64 5.22
C ALA A 50 7.38 -1.51 6.76
N TRP A 51 8.55 -1.07 7.25
CA TRP A 51 8.73 -0.78 8.67
C TRP A 51 7.84 0.38 9.15
N TRP A 52 7.76 1.46 8.37
CA TRP A 52 6.89 2.59 8.69
C TRP A 52 5.41 2.19 8.72
N GLU A 53 4.95 1.41 7.75
CA GLU A 53 3.59 0.87 7.66
C GLU A 53 3.24 0.02 8.89
N LEU A 54 4.17 -0.81 9.38
CA LEU A 54 3.97 -1.57 10.60
C LEU A 54 3.87 -0.65 11.83
N ILE A 55 4.82 0.28 11.98
CA ILE A 55 4.86 1.21 13.12
C ILE A 55 3.58 2.06 13.18
N ARG A 56 3.16 2.61 12.04
CA ARG A 56 2.00 3.49 11.99
C ARG A 56 0.68 2.76 12.29
N GLY A 57 0.57 1.46 11.98
CA GLY A 57 -0.59 0.63 12.36
C GLY A 57 -0.79 0.53 13.88
N PHE A 58 0.24 0.82 14.68
CA PHE A 58 0.14 0.96 16.12
C PHE A 58 0.02 2.41 16.61
N ILE A 59 0.41 3.41 15.83
CA ILE A 59 0.41 4.83 16.24
C ILE A 59 -0.87 5.55 15.81
N LEU A 60 -1.28 5.41 14.55
CA LEU A 60 -2.43 6.12 13.97
C LEU A 60 -3.77 5.94 14.70
N PRO A 61 -4.13 4.75 15.25
CA PRO A 61 -5.36 4.61 16.01
C PRO A 61 -5.38 5.48 17.28
N TYR A 62 -4.22 5.86 17.82
CA TYR A 62 -4.13 6.61 19.08
C TYR A 62 -3.79 8.10 18.88
N VAL A 63 -3.22 8.50 17.74
CA VAL A 63 -2.66 9.86 17.57
C VAL A 63 -3.48 10.73 16.62
N ILE A 64 -3.91 10.22 15.46
CA ILE A 64 -4.42 11.09 14.38
C ILE A 64 -5.87 10.74 13.99
N TRP A 65 -6.19 9.45 13.81
CA TRP A 65 -7.45 9.03 13.17
C TRP A 65 -8.46 8.42 14.14
N GLY A 66 -8.06 8.20 15.41
CA GLY A 66 -8.96 7.75 16.46
C GLY A 66 -9.64 6.41 16.15
N PRO A 67 -10.87 6.17 16.64
CA PRO A 67 -11.58 4.90 16.49
C PRO A 67 -12.00 4.58 15.04
N ASP A 68 -11.96 5.57 14.15
CA ASP A 68 -12.31 5.40 12.73
C ASP A 68 -11.19 4.68 11.96
N TYR A 69 -9.97 4.65 12.51
CA TYR A 69 -8.86 3.89 11.95
C TYR A 69 -9.06 2.38 12.12
N LYS A 70 -9.25 1.67 11.02
CA LYS A 70 -9.45 0.23 10.99
C LYS A 70 -8.15 -0.50 10.72
N GLU A 71 -7.44 -0.82 11.79
CA GLU A 71 -6.27 -1.70 11.77
C GLU A 71 -6.47 -2.86 12.72
N GLY A 72 -6.84 -4.01 12.16
CA GLY A 72 -7.05 -5.24 12.91
C GLY A 72 -5.76 -6.04 13.13
N TRP A 73 -5.83 -7.07 13.99
CA TRP A 73 -4.73 -8.02 14.22
C TRP A 73 -4.29 -8.74 12.94
N CYS A 74 -5.23 -9.07 12.05
CA CYS A 74 -4.92 -9.70 10.76
C CYS A 74 -4.06 -8.81 9.87
N GLN A 75 -4.37 -7.51 9.77
CA GLN A 75 -3.59 -6.56 8.99
C GLN A 75 -2.21 -6.34 9.60
N ARG A 76 -2.12 -6.24 10.93
CA ARG A 76 -0.81 -6.18 11.63
C ARG A 76 0.05 -7.40 11.32
N ALA A 77 -0.52 -8.61 11.36
CA ALA A 77 0.19 -9.83 10.99
C ALA A 77 0.64 -9.80 9.51
N PHE A 78 -0.23 -9.32 8.62
CA PHE A 78 0.10 -9.13 7.21
C PHE A 78 1.24 -8.12 6.99
N ARG A 79 1.28 -7.03 7.76
CA ARG A 79 2.40 -6.06 7.74
C ARG A 79 3.71 -6.67 8.22
N VAL A 80 3.67 -7.54 9.24
CA VAL A 80 4.86 -8.32 9.66
C VAL A 80 5.35 -9.24 8.54
N ILE A 81 4.45 -9.92 7.83
CA ILE A 81 4.81 -10.72 6.64
C ILE A 81 5.37 -9.80 5.53
N GLY A 82 4.82 -8.60 5.38
CA GLY A 82 5.30 -7.57 4.46
C GLY A 82 6.69 -7.01 4.76
N LEU A 83 7.28 -7.30 5.94
CA LEU A 83 8.69 -7.04 6.21
C LEU A 83 9.62 -8.04 5.50
N LEU A 84 9.14 -9.25 5.19
CA LEU A 84 9.91 -10.25 4.43
C LEU A 84 9.80 -10.01 2.92
N ILE A 85 8.63 -9.52 2.48
CA ILE A 85 8.32 -9.23 1.08
C ILE A 85 7.99 -7.74 0.96
N PRO A 86 9.01 -6.88 0.75
CA PRO A 86 8.85 -5.44 0.78
C PRO A 86 7.92 -4.98 -0.34
N GLY A 87 6.92 -4.18 0.03
CA GLY A 87 5.84 -3.78 -0.88
C GLY A 87 4.58 -4.63 -0.78
N LEU A 88 4.53 -5.67 0.06
CA LEU A 88 3.26 -6.34 0.39
C LEU A 88 2.52 -5.62 1.53
N SER A 89 3.29 -5.01 2.45
CA SER A 89 2.79 -4.36 3.68
C SER A 89 1.75 -3.23 3.49
N ALA A 90 1.59 -2.70 2.27
CA ALA A 90 0.69 -1.60 1.92
C ALA A 90 -0.35 -2.02 0.87
N HIS A 91 -0.68 -3.32 0.80
CA HIS A 91 -1.65 -3.85 -0.16
C HIS A 91 -2.74 -4.66 0.53
N GLY A 92 -3.07 -4.34 1.77
CA GLY A 92 -4.19 -4.96 2.47
C GLY A 92 -5.52 -4.29 2.10
N PRO A 93 -6.64 -5.03 2.07
CA PRO A 93 -7.95 -4.45 1.82
C PRO A 93 -8.31 -3.36 2.84
N GLN A 94 -7.86 -3.49 4.10
CA GLN A 94 -8.10 -2.48 5.15
C GLN A 94 -7.46 -1.13 4.85
N ASP A 95 -6.40 -1.08 4.04
CA ASP A 95 -5.79 0.19 3.66
C ASP A 95 -6.73 1.02 2.76
N TYR A 96 -7.63 0.38 2.01
CA TYR A 96 -8.65 1.05 1.19
C TYR A 96 -9.83 1.54 2.04
N ASP A 97 -10.19 0.81 3.09
CA ASP A 97 -11.21 1.25 4.04
C ASP A 97 -10.75 2.53 4.77
N ASN A 98 -9.47 2.61 5.14
CA ASN A 98 -8.86 3.78 5.77
C ASN A 98 -8.61 4.95 4.78
N LEU A 99 -9.01 4.80 3.51
CA LEU A 99 -8.88 5.81 2.47
C LEU A 99 -10.17 6.61 2.27
N THR A 100 -11.28 6.13 2.84
CA THR A 100 -12.65 6.63 2.65
C THR A 100 -13.17 7.24 3.95
#